data_AF-A0A554M9N1-F1
#
_entry.id   AF-A0A554M9N1-F1
#
_cell.length_a   1.000
_cell.length_b   1.000
_cell.length_c   1.000
_cell.angle_alpha   90.00
_cell.angle_beta   90.00
_cell.angle_gamma   90.00
#
_symmetry.space_group_name_H-M   'P 1'
#
loop_
_entity.id
_entity.type
_entity.pdbx_description
1 polymer ?
#
loop_
_entity_poly.entity_id
_entity_poly.type
_entity_poly.pdbx_seq_one_letter_code
_entity_poly.pdbx_strand_id
1 'polypeptide(L)'
;MARIFYGRKLKKIAINLRSKGLSYKEISLKLGIAKSTSRLWVKDVVVKAEYRDRLFKKGIEALIHGPNSSHERREKELKAIFQSARKEMDFPVRDEVLKLLGAMVYWAEGSKTKNFSITNSDPLLIKFMIK
;
A
#
# COMPACT_ATOMS: atom_id res chain seq x y z
N MET A 1 -33.45 2.72 18.13
CA MET A 1 -32.99 2.09 19.39
C MET A 1 -32.28 0.74 19.20
N ALA A 2 -32.70 -0.14 18.28
CA ALA A 2 -32.11 -1.49 18.08
C ALA A 2 -30.60 -1.51 17.74
N ARG A 3 -30.12 -0.57 16.91
CA ARG A 3 -28.70 -0.50 16.47
C ARG A 3 -27.73 -0.17 17.60
N ILE A 4 -28.16 0.65 18.58
CA ILE A 4 -27.37 1.00 19.78
C ILE A 4 -27.29 -0.19 20.74
N PHE A 5 -28.41 -0.91 20.90
CA PHE A 5 -28.48 -2.09 21.77
C PHE A 5 -27.63 -3.25 21.23
N TYR A 6 -27.67 -3.46 19.91
CA TYR A 6 -26.85 -4.46 19.22
C TYR A 6 -25.35 -4.18 19.36
N GLY A 7 -24.94 -2.91 19.25
CA GLY A 7 -23.55 -2.49 19.47
C GLY A 7 -23.04 -2.75 20.89
N ARG A 8 -23.87 -2.53 21.93
CA ARG A 8 -23.48 -2.83 23.33
C ARG A 8 -23.31 -4.33 23.57
N LYS A 9 -24.17 -5.17 23.00
CA LYS A 9 -24.06 -6.64 23.10
C LYS A 9 -22.80 -7.14 22.41
N LEU A 10 -22.54 -6.71 21.18
CA LEU A 10 -21.33 -7.08 20.44
C LEU A 10 -20.06 -6.59 21.12
N LYS A 11 -20.07 -5.39 21.73
CA LYS A 11 -18.92 -4.88 22.49
C LYS A 11 -18.57 -5.78 23.68
N LYS A 12 -19.56 -6.26 24.44
CA LYS A 12 -19.32 -7.22 25.54
C LYS A 12 -18.71 -8.52 25.03
N ILE A 13 -19.20 -9.04 23.91
CA ILE A 13 -18.65 -10.25 23.30
C ILE A 13 -17.22 -10.00 22.82
N ALA A 14 -16.95 -8.85 22.18
CA ALA A 14 -15.61 -8.48 21.73
C ALA A 14 -14.60 -8.42 22.88
N ILE A 15 -14.98 -7.85 24.04
CA ILE A 15 -14.13 -7.81 25.24
C ILE A 15 -13.81 -9.22 25.75
N ASN A 16 -14.81 -10.11 25.83
CA ASN A 16 -14.61 -11.51 26.23
C ASN A 16 -13.71 -12.28 25.23
N LEU A 17 -13.89 -12.04 23.93
CA LEU A 17 -13.00 -12.62 22.92
C LEU A 17 -11.56 -12.09 23.07
N ARG A 18 -11.39 -10.80 23.39
CA ARG A 18 -10.07 -10.21 23.61
C ARG A 18 -9.38 -10.78 24.85
N SER A 19 -10.11 -10.98 25.95
CA SER A 19 -9.55 -11.59 27.17
C SER A 19 -9.14 -13.06 26.97
N LYS A 20 -9.78 -13.77 26.03
CA LYS A 20 -9.36 -15.10 25.52
C LYS A 20 -8.20 -15.04 24.51
N GLY A 21 -7.58 -13.88 24.37
CA GLY A 21 -6.37 -13.68 23.56
C GLY A 21 -6.60 -13.45 22.07
N LEU A 22 -7.84 -13.27 21.59
CA LEU A 22 -8.07 -13.04 20.16
C LEU A 22 -7.53 -11.65 19.74
N SER A 23 -6.97 -11.58 18.54
CA SER A 23 -6.52 -10.34 17.90
C SER A 23 -7.70 -9.49 17.40
N TYR A 24 -7.44 -8.22 17.12
CA TYR A 24 -8.46 -7.31 16.54
C TYR A 24 -9.02 -7.84 15.22
N LYS A 25 -8.20 -8.51 14.40
CA LYS A 25 -8.62 -9.11 13.13
C LYS A 25 -9.57 -10.29 13.36
N GLU A 26 -9.25 -11.17 14.31
CA GLU A 26 -10.10 -12.34 14.62
C GLU A 26 -11.44 -11.93 15.21
N ILE A 27 -11.46 -10.93 16.10
CA ILE A 27 -12.69 -10.38 16.67
C ILE A 27 -13.54 -9.72 15.56
N SER A 28 -12.92 -8.94 14.69
CA SER A 28 -13.57 -8.32 13.53
C SER A 28 -14.24 -9.35 12.63
N LEU A 29 -13.52 -10.42 12.25
CA LEU A 29 -14.04 -11.50 11.43
C LEU A 29 -15.16 -12.27 12.14
N LYS A 30 -14.97 -12.61 13.41
CA LYS A 30 -15.93 -13.42 14.18
C LYS A 30 -17.25 -12.70 14.47
N LEU A 31 -17.22 -11.37 14.57
CA LEU A 31 -18.40 -10.55 14.85
C LEU A 31 -18.96 -9.82 13.61
N GLY A 32 -18.31 -9.95 12.44
CA GLY A 32 -18.71 -9.24 11.23
C GLY A 32 -18.65 -7.71 11.36
N ILE A 33 -17.74 -7.19 12.19
CA ILE A 33 -17.57 -5.74 12.43
C ILE A 33 -16.29 -5.24 11.78
N ALA A 34 -16.23 -3.94 11.47
CA ALA A 34 -15.00 -3.33 10.97
C ALA A 34 -13.84 -3.50 11.96
N LYS A 35 -12.62 -3.70 11.46
CA LYS A 35 -11.40 -3.86 12.27
C LYS A 35 -11.14 -2.64 13.17
N SER A 36 -11.43 -1.44 12.67
CA SER A 36 -11.35 -0.19 13.41
C SER A 36 -12.30 -0.20 14.62
N THR A 37 -13.53 -0.68 14.44
CA THR A 37 -14.52 -0.85 15.53
C THR A 37 -14.05 -1.87 16.57
N SER A 38 -13.56 -3.03 16.14
CA SER A 38 -13.01 -4.05 17.06
C SER A 38 -11.89 -3.48 17.92
N ARG A 39 -10.91 -2.79 17.28
CA ARG A 39 -9.80 -2.15 17.99
C ARG A 39 -10.30 -1.11 19.00
N LEU A 40 -11.20 -0.21 18.58
CA LEU A 40 -11.73 0.83 19.44
C LEU A 40 -12.42 0.25 20.69
N TRP A 41 -13.11 -0.87 20.55
CA TRP A 41 -13.85 -1.49 21.65
C TRP A 41 -13.00 -2.22 22.67
N VAL A 42 -11.85 -2.75 22.27
CA VAL A 42 -11.05 -3.66 23.09
C VAL A 42 -9.62 -3.20 23.33
N LYS A 43 -9.26 -1.98 22.89
CA LYS A 43 -7.90 -1.40 23.04
C LYS A 43 -7.42 -1.37 24.50
N ASP A 44 -8.34 -1.16 25.44
CA ASP A 44 -8.04 -1.02 26.87
C ASP A 44 -8.14 -2.37 27.62
N VAL A 45 -8.43 -3.47 26.91
CA VAL A 45 -8.54 -4.81 27.50
C VAL A 45 -7.16 -5.43 27.63
N VAL A 46 -6.76 -5.67 28.88
CA VAL A 46 -5.50 -6.37 29.19
C VAL A 46 -5.60 -7.83 28.74
N VAL A 47 -4.66 -8.25 27.90
CA VAL A 47 -4.53 -9.64 27.47
C VAL A 47 -3.62 -10.38 28.45
N LYS A 48 -4.06 -11.58 28.85
CA LYS A 48 -3.27 -12.48 29.71
C LYS A 48 -1.91 -12.79 29.09
N ALA A 49 -0.89 -12.94 29.94
CA ALA A 49 0.49 -13.21 29.51
C ALA A 49 0.59 -14.43 28.58
N GLU A 50 -0.17 -15.49 28.87
CA GLU A 50 -0.23 -16.75 28.09
C GLU A 50 -0.55 -16.56 26.59
N TYR A 51 -1.24 -15.48 26.20
CA TYR A 51 -1.58 -15.22 24.80
C TYR A 51 -0.64 -14.24 24.09
N ARG A 52 0.28 -13.59 24.82
CA ARG A 52 1.16 -12.55 24.27
C ARG A 52 2.06 -13.12 23.19
N ASP A 53 2.69 -14.27 23.43
CA ASP A 53 3.62 -14.87 22.48
C ASP A 53 2.93 -15.28 21.18
N ARG A 54 1.75 -15.88 21.28
CA ARG A 54 0.93 -16.23 20.09
C ARG A 54 0.59 -14.98 19.29
N LEU A 55 0.12 -13.92 19.95
CA LEU A 55 -0.24 -12.67 19.30
C LEU A 55 0.97 -11.98 18.67
N PHE A 56 2.12 -12.04 19.34
CA PHE A 56 3.37 -11.49 18.84
C PHE A 56 3.85 -12.24 17.60
N LYS A 57 3.96 -13.58 17.65
CA LYS A 57 4.33 -14.43 16.50
C LYS A 57 3.43 -14.18 15.29
N LYS A 58 2.11 -14.13 15.51
CA LYS A 58 1.14 -13.83 14.45
C LYS A 58 1.30 -12.42 13.85
N GLY A 59 1.71 -11.45 14.67
CA GLY A 59 2.06 -10.11 14.21
C GLY A 59 3.30 -10.12 13.31
N ILE A 60 4.34 -10.86 13.71
CA ILE A 60 5.56 -11.05 12.92
C ILE A 60 5.26 -11.76 11.61
N GLU A 61 4.50 -12.86 11.61
CA GLU A 61 4.08 -13.56 10.39
C GLU A 61 3.33 -12.64 9.43
N ALA A 62 2.43 -11.80 9.95
CA ALA A 62 1.71 -10.81 9.14
C ALA A 62 2.62 -9.73 8.56
N LEU A 63 3.71 -9.37 9.25
CA LEU A 63 4.73 -8.44 8.74
C LEU A 63 5.66 -9.08 7.72
N ILE A 64 5.93 -10.38 7.83
CA ILE A 64 6.76 -11.12 6.86
C ILE A 64 5.99 -11.37 5.56
N HIS A 65 4.73 -11.80 5.67
CA HIS A 65 3.91 -12.15 4.50
C HIS A 65 3.07 -11.00 3.94
N GLY A 66 2.77 -9.97 4.74
CA GLY A 66 2.01 -8.80 4.31
C GLY A 66 2.64 -8.04 3.14
N PRO A 67 3.95 -7.72 3.17
CA PRO A 67 4.65 -7.03 2.09
C PRO A 67 4.64 -7.80 0.79
N ASN A 68 4.79 -9.12 0.82
CA ASN A 68 4.84 -9.95 -0.39
C ASN A 68 3.56 -9.79 -1.22
N SER A 69 2.40 -9.71 -0.56
CA SER A 69 1.13 -9.48 -1.27
C SER A 69 1.04 -8.12 -1.96
N SER A 70 1.58 -7.05 -1.35
CA SER A 70 1.60 -5.71 -1.95
C SER A 70 2.67 -5.57 -3.03
N HIS A 71 3.85 -6.16 -2.83
CA HIS A 71 4.95 -6.13 -3.79
C HIS A 71 4.57 -6.92 -5.05
N GLU A 72 4.09 -8.16 -4.90
CA GLU A 72 3.65 -8.99 -6.03
C GLU A 72 2.50 -8.35 -6.80
N ARG A 73 1.52 -7.78 -6.07
CA ARG A 73 0.42 -7.04 -6.71
C ARG A 73 0.95 -5.85 -7.49
N ARG A 74 1.84 -5.04 -6.90
CA ARG A 74 2.43 -3.87 -7.56
C ARG A 74 3.24 -4.28 -8.78
N GLU A 75 4.00 -5.37 -8.69
CA GLU A 75 4.78 -5.87 -9.81
C GLU A 75 3.89 -6.33 -10.96
N LYS A 76 2.78 -7.03 -10.66
CA LYS A 76 1.77 -7.40 -11.67
C LYS A 76 1.13 -6.17 -12.32
N GLU A 77 0.75 -5.16 -11.53
CA GLU A 77 0.21 -3.90 -12.03
C GLU A 77 1.22 -3.18 -12.92
N LEU A 78 2.48 -3.06 -12.49
CA LEU A 78 3.53 -2.45 -13.30
C LEU A 78 3.76 -3.19 -14.60
N LYS A 79 3.83 -4.53 -14.58
CA LYS A 79 3.95 -5.36 -15.79
C LYS A 79 2.81 -5.09 -16.76
N ALA A 80 1.57 -5.04 -16.28
CA ALA A 80 0.40 -4.75 -17.11
C ALA A 80 0.47 -3.34 -17.72
N ILE A 81 0.84 -2.33 -16.94
CA ILE A 81 1.01 -0.94 -17.41
C ILE A 81 2.10 -0.89 -18.49
N PHE A 82 3.27 -1.47 -18.26
CA PHE A 82 4.36 -1.49 -19.24
C PHE A 82 3.96 -2.23 -20.52
N GLN A 83 3.22 -3.34 -20.42
CA GLN A 83 2.74 -4.06 -21.60
C GLN A 83 1.72 -3.24 -22.39
N SER A 84 0.79 -2.54 -21.72
CA SER A 84 -0.18 -1.65 -22.40
C SER A 84 0.54 -0.51 -23.10
N ALA A 85 1.41 0.19 -22.37
CA ALA A 85 2.17 1.32 -22.90
C ALA A 85 3.02 0.93 -24.11
N ARG A 86 3.64 -0.26 -24.11
CA ARG A 86 4.39 -0.76 -25.26
C ARG A 86 3.53 -0.98 -26.49
N LYS A 87 2.31 -1.52 -26.32
CA LYS A 87 1.36 -1.72 -27.42
C LYS A 87 0.83 -0.39 -27.96
N GLU A 88 0.54 0.55 -27.06
CA GLU A 88 0.07 1.88 -27.44
C GLU A 88 1.15 2.67 -28.19
N MET A 89 2.42 2.50 -27.81
CA MET A 89 3.58 3.16 -28.40
C MET A 89 4.22 2.37 -29.56
N ASP A 90 3.54 1.35 -30.11
CA ASP A 90 4.05 0.52 -31.21
C ASP A 90 3.90 1.23 -32.57
N PHE A 91 4.52 2.40 -32.68
CA PHE A 91 4.57 3.19 -33.91
C PHE A 91 5.90 3.95 -34.01
N PRO A 92 6.37 4.25 -35.22
CA PRO A 92 7.60 5.03 -35.40
C PRO A 92 7.40 6.44 -34.83
N VAL A 93 8.24 6.81 -33.86
CA VAL A 93 8.27 8.17 -33.31
C VAL A 93 9.17 9.02 -34.19
N ARG A 94 8.62 10.11 -34.72
CA ARG A 94 9.38 11.07 -35.54
C ARG A 94 10.33 11.93 -34.70
N ASP A 95 11.41 12.39 -35.32
CA ASP A 95 12.41 13.27 -34.68
C ASP A 95 11.81 14.54 -34.08
N GLU A 96 10.80 15.14 -34.70
CA GLU A 96 10.17 16.35 -34.16
C GLU A 96 9.42 16.07 -32.85
N VAL A 97 8.80 14.89 -32.75
CA VAL A 97 8.13 14.44 -31.52
C VAL A 97 9.15 14.18 -30.43
N LEU A 98 10.29 13.55 -30.75
CA LEU A 98 11.39 13.35 -29.80
C LEU A 98 11.95 14.67 -29.27
N LYS A 99 12.15 15.67 -30.15
CA LYS A 99 12.59 17.02 -29.75
C LYS A 99 11.59 17.69 -28.82
N LEU A 100 10.30 17.60 -29.12
CA LEU A 100 9.24 18.15 -28.27
C LEU A 100 9.22 17.47 -26.90
N LEU A 101 9.28 16.14 -26.86
CA LEU A 101 9.34 15.37 -25.61
C LEU A 101 10.59 15.73 -24.79
N GLY A 102 11.74 15.89 -25.43
CA GLY A 102 12.97 16.36 -24.79
C GLY A 102 12.82 17.77 -24.19
N ALA A 103 12.17 18.69 -24.91
CA ALA A 103 11.88 20.02 -24.39
C ALA A 103 10.92 19.98 -23.17
N MET A 104 9.91 19.12 -23.20
CA MET A 104 9.00 18.93 -22.07
C MET A 104 9.73 18.34 -20.85
N VAL A 105 10.60 17.36 -21.07
CA VAL A 105 11.41 16.74 -20.02
C VAL A 105 12.38 17.77 -19.41
N TYR A 106 13.05 18.59 -20.23
CA TYR A 106 13.88 19.69 -19.75
C TYR A 106 13.06 20.74 -18.98
N TRP A 107 11.83 21.03 -19.40
CA TRP A 107 10.99 21.98 -18.68
C TRP A 107 10.63 21.47 -17.27
N ALA A 108 10.39 20.17 -17.12
CA ALA A 108 10.02 19.54 -15.86
C ALA A 108 11.23 19.31 -14.92
N GLU A 109 12.33 18.78 -15.44
CA GLU A 109 13.46 18.24 -14.66
C GLU A 109 14.78 19.00 -14.89
N GLY A 110 14.76 20.02 -15.75
CA GLY A 110 15.94 20.80 -16.12
C GLY A 110 16.28 21.94 -15.17
N SER A 111 17.55 22.35 -15.19
CA SER A 111 18.03 23.50 -14.42
C SER A 111 17.92 24.81 -15.20
N LYS A 112 17.56 25.89 -14.50
CA LYS A 112 17.46 27.26 -15.04
C LYS A 112 18.63 28.19 -14.66
N THR A 113 19.59 27.70 -13.86
CA THR A 113 20.52 28.59 -13.17
C THR A 113 21.72 29.03 -14.01
N LYS A 114 22.39 28.14 -14.76
CA LYS A 114 23.56 28.53 -15.57
C LYS A 114 23.76 27.72 -16.86
N ASN A 115 23.72 26.39 -16.79
CA ASN A 115 23.96 25.50 -17.93
C ASN A 115 22.73 24.65 -18.24
N PHE A 116 22.61 24.19 -19.49
CA PHE A 116 21.67 23.12 -19.83
C PHE A 116 22.07 21.86 -19.06
N SER A 117 21.31 21.53 -18.02
CA SER A 117 21.48 20.31 -17.26
C SER A 117 20.12 19.72 -16.91
N ILE A 118 20.09 18.39 -16.82
CA ILE A 118 18.97 17.62 -16.33
C ILE A 118 19.47 16.65 -15.27
N THR A 119 18.72 16.51 -14.18
CA THR A 119 19.07 15.63 -13.06
C THR A 119 17.88 14.76 -12.75
N ASN A 120 18.02 13.44 -12.94
CA ASN A 120 16.98 12.48 -12.61
C ASN A 120 17.61 11.17 -12.15
N SER A 121 16.92 10.44 -11.27
CA SER A 121 17.39 9.14 -10.77
C SER A 121 17.16 7.99 -11.75
N ASP A 122 16.31 8.17 -12.76
CA ASP A 122 16.05 7.16 -13.80
C ASP A 122 17.12 7.24 -14.92
N PRO A 123 17.98 6.21 -15.08
CA PRO A 123 19.00 6.20 -16.13
C PRO A 123 18.42 6.18 -17.55
N LEU A 124 17.18 5.71 -17.76
CA LEU A 124 16.55 5.72 -19.08
C LEU A 124 16.13 7.12 -19.51
N LEU A 125 15.68 7.95 -18.57
CA LEU A 125 15.36 9.36 -18.82
C LEU A 125 16.62 10.14 -19.17
N ILE A 126 17.71 9.93 -18.42
CA ILE A 126 19.01 10.53 -18.74
C ILE A 126 19.50 10.09 -20.13
N LYS A 127 19.38 8.79 -20.45
CA LYS A 127 19.75 8.26 -21.76
C LYS A 127 18.91 8.87 -22.89
N PHE A 128 17.62 9.09 -22.68
CA PHE A 128 16.73 9.75 -23.64
C PHE A 128 17.17 11.19 -23.95
N MET A 129 17.76 11.90 -22.99
CA MET A 129 18.18 13.30 -23.16
C MET A 129 19.57 13.47 -23.79
N ILE A 130 20.42 12.44 -23.74
CA ILE A 130 21.79 12.47 -24.27
C ILE A 130 21.86 11.94 -25.71
N LYS A 131 20.87 11.15 -26.13
CA LYS A 131 20.89 10.39 -27.37
C LYS A 131 19.93 10.96 -28.39
#